data_AF-A0A5J4TW81-F1
#
_entry.id   AF-A0A5J4TW81-F1
#
_cell.length_a   1.000
_cell.length_b   1.000
_cell.length_c   1.000
_cell.angle_alpha   90.00
_cell.angle_beta   90.00
_cell.angle_gamma   90.00
#
_symmetry.space_group_name_H-M   'P 1'
#
loop_
_entity.id
_entity.type
_entity.pdbx_description
1 polymer ?
#
loop_
_entity_poly.entity_id
_entity_poly.type
_entity_poly.pdbx_seq_one_letter_code
_entity_poly.pdbx_strand_id
1 'polypeptide(L)'
;VKCGLVQINPNGNNYNQGLRIARSTNNYCGIYLACDPNSTTGTLSDQWNIAVTADGEFRLGLGSQIVQANKGLVISADGNTLSFNGSVIAGAGATNGASNGSVNYSAGNPILWGVNSVGNEGGFFSSGANICWRAHPLTQGSVPP
;
A
#
# COMPACT_ATOMS: atom_id res chain seq x y z
N VAL A 1 -6.86 -34.09 -12.14
CA VAL A 1 -6.05 -34.14 -10.89
C VAL A 1 -6.49 -32.96 -10.01
N LYS A 2 -6.85 -33.20 -8.75
CA LYS A 2 -7.13 -32.14 -7.76
C LYS A 2 -5.93 -32.07 -6.81
N CYS A 3 -4.97 -31.20 -7.09
CA CYS A 3 -3.80 -31.01 -6.23
C CYS A 3 -4.13 -29.98 -5.13
N GLY A 4 -3.94 -30.32 -3.86
CA GLY A 4 -4.04 -29.36 -2.75
C GLY A 4 -2.80 -28.47 -2.60
N LEU A 5 -1.63 -29.02 -2.92
CA LEU A 5 -0.32 -28.37 -2.90
C LEU A 5 0.52 -28.89 -4.07
N VAL A 6 1.21 -27.98 -4.76
CA VAL A 6 2.24 -28.29 -5.76
C VAL A 6 3.49 -27.52 -5.37
N GLN A 7 4.61 -28.23 -5.26
CA GLN A 7 5.91 -27.61 -5.00
C GLN A 7 6.91 -28.07 -6.07
N ILE A 8 7.61 -27.10 -6.65
CA ILE A 8 8.67 -27.32 -7.63
C ILE A 8 9.99 -27.04 -6.90
N ASN A 9 10.79 -28.09 -6.75
CA ASN A 9 12.09 -28.03 -6.10
C ASN A 9 13.18 -28.10 -7.18
N PRO A 10 14.01 -27.06 -7.34
CA PRO A 10 15.20 -27.14 -8.18
C PRO A 10 16.25 -28.09 -7.56
N ASN A 11 17.10 -28.67 -8.40
CA ASN A 11 18.05 -29.73 -8.04
C ASN A 11 19.53 -29.30 -8.12
N GLY A 12 19.79 -27.99 -8.04
CA GLY A 12 21.13 -27.40 -8.05
C GLY A 12 21.65 -27.03 -6.65
N ASN A 13 22.89 -26.53 -6.59
CA ASN A 13 23.54 -26.15 -5.33
C ASN A 13 23.09 -24.76 -4.83
N ASN A 14 23.38 -23.70 -5.59
CA ASN A 14 23.08 -22.33 -5.22
C ASN A 14 21.75 -21.87 -5.83
N TYR A 15 21.02 -21.01 -5.11
CA TYR A 15 19.75 -20.41 -5.57
C TYR A 15 18.66 -21.45 -5.88
N ASN A 16 18.67 -22.55 -5.13
CA ASN A 16 17.76 -23.67 -5.30
C ASN A 16 16.49 -23.52 -4.44
N GLN A 17 16.07 -22.30 -4.12
CA GLN A 17 14.86 -22.13 -3.36
C GLN A 17 13.63 -22.46 -4.23
N GLY A 18 12.65 -23.15 -3.64
CA GLY A 18 11.52 -23.72 -4.37
C GLY A 18 10.42 -22.69 -4.70
N LEU A 19 9.51 -23.12 -5.57
CA LEU A 19 8.23 -22.47 -5.84
C LEU A 19 7.10 -23.35 -5.31
N ARG A 20 6.18 -22.79 -4.51
CA ARG A 20 4.99 -23.50 -4.04
C ARG A 20 3.72 -22.78 -4.47
N ILE A 21 2.73 -23.54 -4.94
CA ILE A 21 1.35 -23.08 -5.15
C ILE A 21 0.46 -23.97 -4.28
N ALA A 22 -0.25 -23.37 -3.33
CA ALA A 22 -1.02 -24.14 -2.36
C ALA A 22 -2.30 -23.43 -1.91
N ARG A 23 -3.29 -24.25 -1.54
CA ARG A 23 -4.46 -23.82 -0.78
C ARG A 23 -4.50 -24.58 0.55
N SER A 24 -4.45 -23.84 1.65
CA SER A 24 -4.59 -24.35 3.01
C SER A 24 -6.03 -24.78 3.30
N THR A 25 -6.18 -25.61 4.33
CA THR A 25 -7.49 -25.94 4.93
C THR A 25 -8.15 -24.74 5.60
N ASN A 26 -7.38 -23.71 5.96
CA ASN A 26 -7.89 -22.49 6.60
C ASN A 26 -8.29 -21.41 5.57
N ASN A 27 -8.72 -21.81 4.37
CA ASN A 27 -9.09 -20.92 3.25
C ASN A 27 -8.00 -19.95 2.76
N TYR A 28 -6.76 -20.16 3.19
CA TYR A 28 -5.61 -19.41 2.71
C TYR A 28 -5.14 -19.98 1.37
N CYS A 29 -4.80 -19.15 0.39
CA CYS A 29 -4.16 -19.62 -0.84
C CYS A 29 -3.06 -18.67 -1.31
N GLY A 30 -2.07 -19.20 -2.04
CA GLY A 30 -1.00 -18.35 -2.52
C GLY A 30 0.04 -19.04 -3.37
N ILE A 31 0.93 -18.18 -3.88
CA ILE A 31 2.16 -18.49 -4.58
C ILE A 31 3.29 -18.04 -3.67
N TYR A 32 4.21 -18.96 -3.38
CA TYR A 32 5.31 -18.75 -2.45
C TYR A 32 6.62 -19.00 -3.19
N LEU A 33 7.50 -18.01 -3.16
CA LEU A 33 8.82 -18.03 -3.76
C LEU A 33 9.85 -18.11 -2.65
N ALA A 34 10.98 -18.71 -2.98
CA ALA A 34 12.04 -18.99 -2.03
C ALA A 34 11.62 -19.92 -0.89
N CYS A 35 10.80 -20.94 -1.19
CA CYS A 35 10.44 -21.97 -0.22
C CYS A 35 11.63 -22.87 0.12
N ASP A 36 11.64 -23.43 1.33
CA ASP A 36 12.53 -24.54 1.68
C ASP A 36 12.29 -25.72 0.73
N PRO A 37 13.28 -26.14 -0.08
CA PRO A 37 13.12 -27.27 -0.98
C PRO A 37 12.91 -28.60 -0.23
N ASN A 38 13.31 -28.69 1.04
CA ASN A 38 13.22 -29.90 1.85
C ASN A 38 11.95 -29.95 2.73
N SER A 39 11.17 -28.86 2.78
CA SER A 39 9.92 -28.80 3.54
C SER A 39 8.76 -28.33 2.67
N THR A 40 7.59 -28.93 2.87
CA THR A 40 6.31 -28.49 2.27
C THR A 40 5.47 -27.65 3.23
N THR A 41 5.99 -27.38 4.43
CA THR A 41 5.32 -26.65 5.50
C THR A 41 6.22 -25.55 6.08
N GLY A 42 5.65 -24.67 6.88
CA GLY A 42 6.36 -23.54 7.45
C GLY A 42 6.64 -22.41 6.44
N THR A 43 7.34 -21.40 6.93
CA THR A 43 7.67 -20.16 6.24
C THR A 43 9.09 -19.73 6.64
N LEU A 44 9.91 -19.32 5.68
CA LEU A 44 11.23 -18.74 5.92
C LEU A 44 11.16 -17.21 5.99
N SER A 45 12.12 -16.55 6.64
CA SER A 45 12.15 -15.08 6.75
C SER A 45 12.38 -14.38 5.41
N ASP A 46 13.01 -15.06 4.46
CA ASP A 46 13.32 -14.59 3.10
C ASP A 46 12.33 -15.11 2.04
N GLN A 47 11.31 -15.87 2.45
CA GLN A 47 10.26 -16.35 1.54
C GLN A 47 9.38 -15.19 1.06
N TRP A 48 9.21 -15.04 -0.24
CA TRP A 48 8.29 -14.05 -0.81
C TRP A 48 6.92 -14.67 -1.04
N ASN A 49 5.88 -14.03 -0.53
CA ASN A 49 4.53 -14.57 -0.53
C ASN A 49 3.58 -13.65 -1.31
N ILE A 50 2.82 -14.24 -2.23
CA ILE A 50 1.68 -13.64 -2.92
C ILE A 50 0.46 -14.45 -2.49
N ALA A 51 -0.44 -13.89 -1.68
CA ALA A 51 -1.49 -14.69 -1.06
C ALA A 51 -2.82 -13.97 -0.94
N VAL A 52 -3.89 -14.76 -0.90
CA VAL A 52 -5.20 -14.36 -0.39
C VAL A 52 -5.37 -15.00 0.98
N THR A 53 -5.59 -14.17 2.00
CA THR A 53 -5.76 -14.64 3.38
C THR A 53 -7.16 -15.22 3.61
N ALA A 54 -7.35 -15.86 4.76
CA ALA A 54 -8.67 -16.36 5.17
C ALA A 54 -9.72 -15.25 5.26
N ASP A 55 -9.29 -14.02 5.57
CA ASP A 55 -10.14 -12.83 5.68
C ASP A 55 -10.47 -12.22 4.30
N GLY A 56 -9.95 -12.78 3.21
CA GLY A 56 -10.19 -12.33 1.84
C GLY A 56 -9.25 -11.21 1.37
N GLU A 57 -8.27 -10.80 2.17
CA GLU A 57 -7.31 -9.78 1.79
C GLU A 57 -6.27 -10.34 0.81
N PHE A 58 -5.95 -9.58 -0.23
CA PHE A 58 -4.80 -9.87 -1.08
C PHE A 58 -3.55 -9.24 -0.48
N ARG A 59 -2.51 -10.05 -0.26
CA ARG A 59 -1.29 -9.62 0.42
C ARG A 59 -0.03 -10.00 -0.37
N LEU A 60 0.94 -9.09 -0.38
CA LEU A 60 2.32 -9.34 -0.78
C LEU A 60 3.26 -9.06 0.38
N GLY A 61 4.08 -10.03 0.80
CA GLY A 61 4.94 -9.84 1.97
C GLY A 61 6.04 -10.88 2.12
N LEU A 62 7.00 -10.57 2.98
CA LEU A 62 8.12 -11.44 3.31
C LEU A 62 7.81 -12.30 4.52
N GLY A 63 8.03 -13.61 4.38
CA GLY A 63 7.92 -14.57 5.46
C GLY A 63 6.61 -14.44 6.25
N SER A 64 6.73 -14.28 7.56
CA SER A 64 5.57 -14.19 8.46
C SER A 64 4.82 -12.85 8.38
N GLN A 65 5.32 -11.84 7.65
CA GLN A 65 4.58 -10.59 7.44
C GLN A 65 3.21 -10.84 6.83
N ILE A 66 3.08 -11.89 6.02
CA ILE A 66 1.85 -12.20 5.31
C ILE A 66 0.66 -12.50 6.24
N VAL A 67 0.92 -12.91 7.48
CA VAL A 67 -0.11 -13.15 8.51
C VAL A 67 -0.10 -12.09 9.63
N GLN A 68 0.78 -11.10 9.56
CA GLN A 68 0.82 -10.01 10.53
C GLN A 68 -0.08 -8.86 10.06
N ALA A 69 -0.71 -8.16 11.00
CA ALA A 69 -1.42 -6.93 10.68
C ALA A 69 -0.42 -5.84 10.27
N ASN A 70 -0.83 -4.97 9.33
CA ASN A 70 -0.07 -3.78 8.95
C ASN A 70 1.37 -4.07 8.46
N LYS A 71 1.58 -5.18 7.75
CA LYS A 71 2.86 -5.55 7.14
C LYS A 71 2.70 -5.93 5.67
N GLY A 72 3.71 -5.59 4.87
CA GLY A 72 3.69 -5.84 3.43
C GLY A 72 2.71 -4.94 2.69
N LEU A 73 2.40 -5.30 1.45
CA LEU A 73 1.35 -4.70 0.66
C LEU A 73 0.04 -5.44 0.94
N VAL A 74 -1.04 -4.70 1.22
CA VAL A 74 -2.35 -5.28 1.52
C VAL A 74 -3.43 -4.55 0.70
N ILE A 75 -4.27 -5.32 0.01
CA ILE A 75 -5.55 -4.88 -0.53
C ILE A 75 -6.65 -5.49 0.36
N SER A 76 -7.53 -4.64 0.88
CA SER A 76 -8.66 -5.07 1.72
C SER A 76 -9.58 -6.04 0.98
N ALA A 77 -10.31 -6.86 1.73
CA ALA A 77 -11.20 -7.88 1.16
C ALA A 77 -12.32 -7.30 0.28
N ASP A 78 -12.75 -6.07 0.55
CA ASP A 78 -13.73 -5.34 -0.26
C ASP A 78 -13.10 -4.61 -1.47
N GLY A 79 -11.77 -4.65 -1.62
CA GLY A 79 -11.03 -4.00 -2.70
C GLY A 79 -10.91 -2.48 -2.58
N ASN A 80 -11.42 -1.87 -1.50
CA ASN A 80 -11.50 -0.42 -1.37
C ASN A 80 -10.23 0.25 -0.81
N THR A 81 -9.35 -0.51 -0.14
CA THR A 81 -8.15 0.05 0.51
C THR A 81 -6.90 -0.70 0.07
N LEU A 82 -5.93 0.06 -0.43
CA LEU A 82 -4.55 -0.37 -0.69
C LEU A 82 -3.63 0.26 0.36
N SER A 83 -2.83 -0.54 1.06
CA SER A 83 -1.89 -0.08 2.07
C SER A 83 -0.53 -0.77 1.99
N PHE A 84 0.51 -0.11 2.50
CA PHE A 84 1.85 -0.68 2.68
C PHE A 84 2.36 -0.43 4.09
N ASN A 85 2.68 -1.52 4.81
CA ASN A 85 3.13 -1.47 6.21
C ASN A 85 2.23 -0.63 7.13
N GLY A 86 0.92 -0.72 6.94
CA GLY A 86 -0.09 0.02 7.71
C GLY A 86 -0.39 1.43 7.21
N SER A 87 0.40 1.96 6.27
CA SER A 87 0.13 3.26 5.65
C SER A 87 -0.79 3.09 4.44
N VAL A 88 -1.93 3.77 4.44
CA VAL A 88 -2.87 3.75 3.31
C VAL A 88 -2.28 4.52 2.12
N ILE A 89 -2.18 3.85 0.97
CA ILE A 89 -1.71 4.41 -0.31
C ILE A 89 -2.90 4.95 -1.10
N ALA A 90 -4.01 4.21 -1.14
CA ALA A 90 -5.24 4.59 -1.84
C ALA A 90 -6.46 3.94 -1.17
N GLY A 91 -7.58 4.65 -1.10
CA GLY A 91 -8.85 4.10 -0.64
C GLY A 91 -9.84 5.12 -0.09
N ALA A 92 -11.04 4.66 0.24
CA ALA A 92 -12.07 5.52 0.84
C ALA A 92 -11.57 6.11 2.17
N GLY A 93 -11.46 7.44 2.25
CA GLY A 93 -10.91 8.14 3.42
C GLY A 93 -9.37 8.24 3.46
N ALA A 94 -8.67 7.80 2.41
CA ALA A 94 -7.22 8.02 2.28
C ALA A 94 -6.94 9.52 2.11
N THR A 95 -6.61 10.17 3.22
CA THR A 95 -6.37 11.62 3.29
C THR A 95 -4.90 11.99 3.13
N ASN A 96 -3.98 11.02 3.18
CA ASN A 96 -2.54 11.27 3.36
C ASN A 96 -1.63 10.28 2.59
N GLY A 97 -1.91 10.04 1.30
CA GLY A 97 -1.13 9.08 0.48
C GLY A 97 0.27 9.54 0.04
N ALA A 98 0.62 10.82 0.21
CA ALA A 98 1.98 11.31 -0.05
C ALA A 98 2.32 12.44 0.92
N SER A 99 3.13 12.14 1.93
CA SER A 99 3.67 13.12 2.88
C SER A 99 4.70 14.08 2.27
N ASN A 100 4.96 14.00 0.97
CA ASN A 100 5.83 14.94 0.25
C ASN A 100 5.27 15.24 -1.17
N GLY A 101 4.27 16.13 -1.25
CA GLY A 101 4.03 16.93 -2.47
C GLY A 101 3.03 16.42 -3.51
N SER A 102 2.04 15.57 -3.20
CA SER A 102 1.00 15.24 -4.20
C SER A 102 -0.13 16.28 -4.24
N VAL A 103 -0.39 16.83 -5.43
CA VAL A 103 -1.60 17.59 -5.74
C VAL A 103 -2.80 16.65 -5.68
N ASN A 104 -3.72 16.90 -4.76
CA ASN A 104 -4.97 16.14 -4.65
C ASN A 104 -5.79 16.31 -5.94
N TYR A 105 -6.14 15.19 -6.61
CA TYR A 105 -7.29 15.18 -7.49
C TYR A 105 -8.54 15.38 -6.62
N SER A 106 -9.22 16.50 -6.82
CA SER A 106 -10.50 16.73 -6.21
C SER A 106 -11.47 17.08 -7.34
N ALA A 107 -12.33 16.14 -7.68
CA ALA A 107 -13.45 16.39 -8.58
C ALA A 107 -14.38 17.41 -7.89
N GLY A 108 -14.22 18.69 -8.24
CA GLY A 108 -15.07 19.79 -7.78
C GLY A 108 -14.44 20.82 -6.85
N ASN A 109 -13.25 20.59 -6.27
CA ASN A 109 -12.52 21.62 -5.50
C ASN A 109 -11.10 21.83 -6.06
N PRO A 110 -10.74 23.04 -6.52
CA PRO A 110 -9.38 23.29 -6.95
C PRO A 110 -8.42 23.19 -5.75
N ILE A 111 -7.43 22.28 -5.87
CA ILE A 111 -6.13 22.24 -5.18
C ILE A 111 -6.12 22.83 -3.76
N LEU A 112 -6.31 21.98 -2.75
CA LEU A 112 -6.05 22.34 -1.36
C LEU A 112 -4.55 22.14 -1.05
N TRP A 113 -3.75 23.19 -1.27
CA TRP A 113 -2.35 23.23 -0.86
C TRP A 113 -2.18 23.69 0.59
N GLY A 114 -1.88 22.73 1.48
CA GLY A 114 -1.44 23.03 2.84
C GLY A 114 -2.50 22.86 3.91
N VAL A 115 -2.01 22.56 5.12
CA VAL A 115 -2.75 22.55 6.37
C VAL A 115 -3.00 24.00 6.78
N ASN A 116 -4.19 24.31 7.31
CA ASN A 116 -4.51 25.61 7.89
C ASN A 116 -3.53 25.92 9.04
N SER A 117 -2.46 26.66 8.74
CA SER A 117 -1.48 27.09 9.72
C SER A 117 -1.88 28.47 10.24
N VAL A 118 -2.15 28.56 11.54
CA VAL A 118 -2.27 29.83 12.27
C VAL A 118 -0.90 30.47 12.55
N GLY A 119 0.19 29.75 12.31
CA GLY A 119 1.56 30.22 12.41
C GLY A 119 2.07 30.82 11.10
N ASN A 120 2.91 31.84 11.20
CA ASN A 120 3.50 32.57 10.07
C ASN A 120 4.74 31.85 9.50
N GLU A 121 5.08 30.66 9.99
CA GLU A 121 6.23 29.88 9.57
C GLU A 121 5.95 28.94 8.39
N GLY A 122 5.61 29.46 7.20
CA GLY A 122 5.85 28.74 5.94
C GLY A 122 4.74 28.76 4.89
N GLY A 123 5.04 29.31 3.71
CA GLY A 123 4.31 29.05 2.47
C GLY A 123 3.07 29.91 2.19
N PHE A 124 2.31 29.42 1.21
CA PHE A 124 1.01 29.96 0.82
C PHE A 124 -0.10 29.39 1.72
N PHE A 125 -1.09 30.21 2.06
CA PHE A 125 -2.28 29.77 2.79
C PHE A 125 -3.56 30.38 2.19
N SER A 126 -4.70 29.75 2.44
CA SER A 126 -6.03 30.30 2.11
C SER A 126 -6.64 30.96 3.34
N SER A 127 -7.10 32.20 3.23
CA SER A 127 -7.88 32.88 4.29
C SER A 127 -9.39 32.66 4.15
N GLY A 128 -9.81 31.74 3.29
CA GLY A 128 -11.21 31.51 2.91
C GLY A 128 -11.67 32.35 1.72
N ALA A 129 -11.24 33.61 1.63
CA ALA A 129 -11.56 34.50 0.51
C ALA A 129 -10.40 34.71 -0.48
N ASN A 130 -9.15 34.63 0.00
CA ASN A 130 -7.96 34.94 -0.79
C ASN A 130 -6.87 33.88 -0.62
N ILE A 131 -5.99 33.81 -1.63
CA ILE A 131 -4.71 33.10 -1.56
C ILE A 131 -3.64 34.11 -1.10
N CYS A 132 -2.95 33.80 -0.01
CA CYS A 132 -1.97 34.68 0.63
C CYS A 132 -0.57 34.04 0.62
N TRP A 133 0.48 34.83 0.40
CA TRP A 133 1.87 34.47 0.71
C TRP A 133 2.31 35.32 1.91
N ARG A 134 2.96 34.72 2.93
CA ARG A 134 3.46 35.38 4.17
C ARG A 134 3.38 36.91 4.17
N ALA A 135 2.48 37.45 4.99
CA ALA A 135 2.37 38.88 5.34
C ALA A 135 2.26 39.89 4.18
N HIS A 136 2.19 39.46 2.92
CA HIS A 136 2.11 40.34 1.75
C HIS A 136 0.82 40.05 0.97
N PRO A 137 -0.08 41.02 0.80
CA PRO A 137 -1.23 40.88 -0.08
C PRO A 137 -0.76 40.59 -1.51
N LEU A 138 -1.24 39.50 -2.12
CA LEU A 138 -1.15 39.31 -3.56
C LEU A 138 -2.31 40.10 -4.20
N THR A 139 -1.99 41.20 -4.87
CA THR A 139 -3.00 42.01 -5.58
C THR A 139 -3.48 41.25 -6.82
N GLN A 140 -4.73 40.81 -6.83
CA GLN A 140 -5.36 40.30 -8.05
C GLN A 140 -5.83 41.49 -8.89
N GLY A 141 -5.36 41.56 -10.14
CA GLY A 141 -5.89 42.51 -11.12
C GLY A 141 -7.30 42.09 -11.55
N SER A 142 -8.24 43.04 -11.62
CA SER A 142 -9.55 42.77 -12.21
C SER A 142 -9.39 42.49 -13.70
N VAL A 143 -9.83 41.34 -14.18
CA VAL A 143 -10.02 41.10 -15.61
C VAL A 143 -11.43 41.58 -15.96
N PRO A 144 -11.60 42.58 -16.84
CA PRO A 144 -12.93 42.98 -17.31
C PRO A 144 -13.63 41.82 -18.02
N PRO A 145 -14.98 41.75 -17.97
CA PRO A 145 -15.75 40.69 -18.60
C PRO A 145 -15.59 40.62 -20.11
#